data_AF-A0AAV5SHF9-F1
#
_entry.id   AF-A0AAV5SHF9-F1
#
_cell.length_a   1.000
_cell.length_b   1.000
_cell.length_c   1.000
_cell.angle_alpha   90.00
_cell.angle_beta   90.00
_cell.angle_gamma   90.00
#
_symmetry.space_group_name_H-M   'P 1'
#
loop_
_entity.id
_entity.type
_entity.pdbx_description
1 polymer ?
#
loop_
_entity_poly.entity_id
_entity_poly.type
_entity_poly.pdbx_seq_one_letter_code
_entity_poly.pdbx_strand_id
1 'polypeptide(L)'
;MESNKQDYPLSHGTYQFMDEGMKIQVDGLFQFVSAVFPEFGLLSQDDKWLLIRNYSKLFHSTDALMRSRQRFEKGIFSVFATYTTVVTSESVGYFFGDCLSKRIAIEAATTLHGWMEEHIPKLDREIERVDPTDEEYFAMLGLALWSIENLDASDQLLTLASRYRTEIMAELTEKYRRTIGVEQGAIRIGMLMCLLQEFRRIVMTLQSNHAIYRMIGAVEENSITIQLPVK
;
A
#
# COMPACT_ATOMS: atom_id res chain seq x y z
N MET A 1 -0.14 15.98 -1.96
CA MET A 1 0.07 15.21 -3.21
C MET A 1 0.51 16.10 -4.40
N GLU A 2 1.05 17.32 -4.19
CA GLU A 2 1.48 18.22 -5.28
C GLU A 2 2.88 17.94 -5.84
N SER A 3 3.72 17.20 -5.12
CA SER A 3 5.12 16.95 -5.52
C SER A 3 5.28 16.02 -6.72
N ASN A 4 4.28 15.20 -7.05
CA ASN A 4 4.36 14.31 -8.24
C ASN A 4 4.10 15.04 -9.56
N LYS A 5 3.68 16.31 -9.51
CA LYS A 5 3.64 17.20 -10.67
C LYS A 5 5.00 17.84 -10.97
N GLN A 6 6.02 17.61 -10.14
CA GLN A 6 7.37 18.07 -10.42
C GLN A 6 8.03 17.14 -11.45
N ASP A 7 8.50 17.72 -12.55
CA ASP A 7 9.33 17.05 -13.57
C ASP A 7 10.74 16.76 -13.04
N TYR A 8 10.84 15.88 -12.05
CA TYR A 8 12.13 15.27 -11.70
C TYR A 8 12.34 13.99 -12.52
N PRO A 9 13.58 13.69 -12.93
CA PRO A 9 13.89 12.46 -13.65
C PRO A 9 13.65 11.25 -12.73
N LEU A 10 12.92 10.26 -13.23
CA LEU A 10 12.71 8.98 -12.55
C LEU A 10 13.78 7.99 -12.98
N SER A 11 14.38 7.32 -12.01
CA SER A 11 15.31 6.22 -12.26
C SER A 11 14.58 4.87 -12.18
N HIS A 12 15.12 3.84 -12.82
CA HIS A 12 14.63 2.48 -12.61
C HIS A 12 14.90 2.04 -11.18
N GLY A 13 13.86 1.53 -10.52
CA GLY A 13 13.98 0.98 -9.17
C GLY A 13 14.63 -0.40 -9.21
N THR A 14 15.41 -0.69 -8.18
CA THR A 14 15.84 -2.05 -7.85
C THR A 14 15.17 -2.53 -6.57
N TYR A 15 15.25 -3.83 -6.30
CA TYR A 15 14.72 -4.40 -5.06
C TYR A 15 15.42 -3.79 -3.83
N GLN A 16 16.74 -3.56 -3.91
CA GLN A 16 17.48 -2.93 -2.81
C GLN A 16 17.00 -1.49 -2.57
N PHE A 17 16.74 -0.71 -3.63
CA PHE A 17 16.19 0.64 -3.47
C PHE A 17 14.82 0.62 -2.81
N MET A 18 13.95 -0.33 -3.18
CA MET A 18 12.66 -0.51 -2.53
C MET A 18 12.82 -0.88 -1.05
N ASP A 19 13.75 -1.79 -0.73
CA ASP A 19 14.02 -2.21 0.65
C ASP A 19 14.47 -1.03 1.54
N GLU A 20 15.45 -0.26 1.07
CA GLU A 20 15.92 0.96 1.76
C GLU A 20 14.82 2.02 1.86
N GLY A 21 14.06 2.22 0.77
CA GLY A 21 12.93 3.15 0.75
C GLY A 21 11.83 2.77 1.75
N MET A 22 11.58 1.47 1.94
CA MET A 22 10.62 0.99 2.93
C MET A 22 11.07 1.26 4.37
N LYS A 23 12.37 1.25 4.68
CA LYS A 23 12.88 1.65 6.01
C LYS A 23 12.49 3.09 6.33
N ILE A 24 12.72 4.00 5.38
CA ILE A 24 12.34 5.42 5.50
C ILE A 24 10.82 5.56 5.61
N GLN A 25 10.07 4.83 4.79
CA GLN A 25 8.61 4.87 4.80
C GLN A 25 8.02 4.43 6.14
N VAL A 26 8.57 3.39 6.77
CA VAL A 26 8.13 2.89 8.07
C VAL A 26 8.29 3.97 9.13
N ASP A 27 9.46 4.60 9.22
CA ASP A 27 9.70 5.70 10.15
C ASP A 27 8.74 6.88 9.88
N GLY A 28 8.53 7.20 8.60
CA GLY A 28 7.55 8.19 8.18
C GLY A 28 6.11 7.84 8.57
N LEU A 29 5.73 6.57 8.51
CA LEU A 29 4.40 6.10 8.93
C LEU A 29 4.20 6.26 10.44
N PHE A 30 5.21 5.99 11.27
CA PHE A 30 5.11 6.26 12.71
C PHE A 30 4.84 7.75 12.98
N GLN A 31 5.54 8.64 12.30
CA GLN A 31 5.35 10.09 12.44
C GLN A 31 3.97 10.53 11.93
N PHE A 32 3.59 10.06 10.74
CA PHE A 32 2.31 10.36 10.11
C PHE A 32 1.13 9.91 10.98
N VAL A 33 1.13 8.65 11.42
CA VAL A 33 0.05 8.09 12.25
C VAL A 33 -0.02 8.82 13.59
N SER A 34 1.12 9.15 14.22
CA SER A 34 1.13 9.92 15.46
C SER A 34 0.56 11.33 15.30
N ALA A 35 0.75 11.96 14.15
CA ALA A 35 0.23 13.29 13.87
C ALA A 35 -1.28 13.30 13.56
N VAL A 36 -1.76 12.28 12.84
CA VAL A 36 -3.17 12.17 12.42
C VAL A 36 -4.04 11.58 13.53
N PHE A 37 -3.51 10.66 14.33
CA PHE A 37 -4.22 9.95 15.39
C PHE A 37 -3.45 10.09 16.71
N PRO A 38 -3.61 11.18 17.46
CA PRO A 38 -2.79 11.48 18.64
C PRO A 38 -2.75 10.35 19.69
N GLU A 39 -3.87 9.64 19.87
CA GLU A 39 -3.97 8.51 20.80
C GLU A 39 -3.14 7.29 20.40
N PHE A 40 -2.66 7.22 19.15
CA PHE A 40 -1.61 6.27 18.77
C PHE A 40 -0.39 6.43 19.68
N GLY A 41 -0.07 7.66 20.12
CA GLY A 41 1.03 7.93 21.05
C GLY A 41 0.90 7.18 22.39
N LEU A 42 -0.33 6.85 22.81
CA LEU A 42 -0.64 6.18 24.07
C LEU A 42 -0.49 4.65 24.01
N LEU A 43 -0.33 4.08 22.81
CA LEU A 43 -0.17 2.64 22.64
C LEU A 43 1.23 2.18 23.07
N SER A 44 1.32 0.91 23.46
CA SER A 44 2.59 0.21 23.66
C SER A 44 3.42 0.20 22.37
N GLN A 45 4.74 0.02 22.48
CA GLN A 45 5.57 -0.10 21.29
C GLN A 45 5.20 -1.33 20.45
N ASP A 46 4.84 -2.43 21.11
CA ASP A 46 4.44 -3.67 20.44
C ASP A 46 3.17 -3.48 19.61
N ASP A 47 2.15 -2.81 20.17
CA ASP A 47 0.91 -2.48 19.46
C ASP A 47 1.15 -1.52 18.29
N LYS A 48 2.02 -0.52 18.47
CA LYS A 48 2.39 0.42 17.40
C LYS A 48 3.05 -0.34 16.25
N TRP A 49 4.01 -1.22 16.56
CA TRP A 49 4.65 -2.05 15.55
C TRP A 49 3.67 -3.00 14.88
N LEU A 50 2.80 -3.68 15.64
CA LEU A 50 1.78 -4.56 15.09
C LEU A 50 0.92 -3.84 14.04
N LEU A 51 0.45 -2.64 14.38
CA LEU A 51 -0.34 -1.79 13.49
C LEU A 51 0.42 -1.42 12.21
N ILE A 52 1.64 -0.90 12.35
CA ILE A 52 2.47 -0.46 11.22
C ILE A 52 2.89 -1.65 10.34
N ARG A 53 3.16 -2.82 10.93
CA ARG A 53 3.48 -4.03 10.18
C ARG A 53 2.32 -4.50 9.30
N ASN A 54 1.11 -4.48 9.85
CA ASN A 54 -0.10 -4.84 9.12
C ASN A 54 -0.42 -3.84 7.99
N TYR A 55 -0.15 -2.56 8.22
CA TYR A 55 -0.58 -1.47 7.33
C TYR A 55 0.43 -1.11 6.24
N SER A 56 1.73 -1.12 6.53
CA SER A 56 2.81 -0.53 5.71
C SER A 56 2.79 -0.97 4.24
N LYS A 57 2.67 -2.27 3.97
CA LYS A 57 2.64 -2.79 2.59
C LYS A 57 1.42 -2.32 1.82
N LEU A 58 0.26 -2.29 2.47
CA LEU A 58 -0.96 -1.77 1.86
C LEU A 58 -0.81 -0.30 1.53
N PHE A 59 -0.37 0.50 2.50
CA PHE A 59 -0.08 1.90 2.29
C PHE A 59 0.88 2.11 1.12
N HIS A 60 2.03 1.43 1.12
CA HIS A 60 3.03 1.49 0.06
C HIS A 60 2.44 1.17 -1.31
N SER A 61 1.77 0.02 -1.47
CA SER A 61 1.25 -0.40 -2.78
C SER A 61 0.15 0.52 -3.29
N THR A 62 -0.73 1.00 -2.41
CA THR A 62 -1.79 1.93 -2.82
C THR A 62 -1.24 3.31 -3.17
N ASP A 63 -0.33 3.87 -2.37
CA ASP A 63 0.33 5.15 -2.65
C ASP A 63 1.12 5.07 -3.96
N ALA A 64 1.95 4.03 -4.11
CA ALA A 64 2.74 3.82 -5.32
C ALA A 64 1.89 3.78 -6.60
N LEU A 65 0.72 3.14 -6.54
CA LEU A 65 -0.20 3.06 -7.68
C LEU A 65 -0.91 4.40 -7.94
N MET A 66 -1.42 5.05 -6.89
CA MET A 66 -2.09 6.35 -7.04
C MET A 66 -1.14 7.41 -7.60
N ARG A 67 0.12 7.42 -7.13
CA ARG A 67 1.16 8.29 -7.66
C ARG A 67 1.52 7.97 -9.10
N SER A 68 1.60 6.68 -9.44
CA SER A 68 1.84 6.23 -10.81
C SER A 68 0.76 6.76 -11.76
N ARG A 69 -0.51 6.62 -11.41
CA ARG A 69 -1.66 7.13 -12.19
C ARG A 69 -1.63 8.64 -12.38
N GLN A 70 -1.11 9.39 -11.41
CA GLN A 70 -0.96 10.85 -11.52
C GLN A 70 0.22 11.25 -12.42
N ARG A 71 1.27 10.42 -12.50
CA ARG A 71 2.52 10.74 -13.17
C ARG A 71 2.58 10.28 -14.62
N PHE A 72 2.03 9.10 -14.91
CA PHE A 72 2.16 8.44 -16.20
C PHE A 72 0.85 8.45 -16.99
N GLU A 73 0.98 8.37 -18.31
CA GLU A 73 -0.17 8.23 -19.20
C GLU A 73 -0.89 6.89 -18.99
N LYS A 74 -2.19 6.87 -19.29
CA LYS A 74 -2.98 5.64 -19.23
C LYS A 74 -2.37 4.56 -20.13
N GLY A 75 -2.31 3.33 -19.62
CA GLY A 75 -1.77 2.17 -20.36
C GLY A 75 -0.30 1.86 -20.07
N ILE A 76 0.43 2.74 -19.37
CA ILE A 76 1.78 2.42 -18.89
C ILE A 76 1.68 1.70 -17.56
N PHE A 77 1.90 0.37 -17.56
CA PHE A 77 1.94 -0.42 -16.33
C PHE A 77 3.21 -0.12 -15.55
N SER A 78 3.05 0.76 -14.56
CA SER A 78 4.14 1.28 -13.75
C SER A 78 3.72 1.40 -12.29
N VAL A 79 4.66 1.14 -11.40
CA VAL A 79 4.51 1.33 -9.96
C VAL A 79 5.75 2.00 -9.42
N PHE A 80 5.58 2.93 -8.48
CA PHE A 80 6.70 3.51 -7.78
C PHE A 80 7.28 2.51 -6.78
N ALA A 81 8.55 2.13 -6.96
CA ALA A 81 9.28 1.32 -5.97
C ALA A 81 9.77 2.18 -4.79
N THR A 82 10.04 3.46 -5.04
CA THR A 82 10.38 4.45 -4.01
C THR A 82 9.75 5.79 -4.35
N TYR A 83 10.14 6.86 -3.66
CA TYR A 83 9.72 8.20 -4.05
C TYR A 83 10.28 8.63 -5.43
N THR A 84 11.50 8.21 -5.77
CA THR A 84 12.22 8.69 -6.96
C THR A 84 12.46 7.61 -8.02
N THR A 85 12.01 6.38 -7.76
CA THR A 85 12.23 5.25 -8.65
C THR A 85 10.94 4.53 -9.04
N VAL A 86 10.91 4.05 -10.28
CA VAL A 86 9.76 3.35 -10.87
C VAL A 86 10.15 1.96 -11.36
N VAL A 87 9.20 1.04 -11.29
CA VAL A 87 9.25 -0.26 -11.96
C VAL A 87 8.12 -0.29 -12.98
N THR A 88 8.47 -0.56 -14.23
CA THR A 88 7.53 -0.74 -15.34
C THR A 88 7.58 -2.18 -15.81
N SER A 89 6.57 -2.62 -16.57
CA SER A 89 6.62 -3.94 -17.24
C SER A 89 7.91 -4.13 -18.05
N GLU A 90 8.34 -3.08 -18.77
CA GLU A 90 9.57 -3.09 -19.58
C GLU A 90 10.85 -3.09 -18.76
N SER A 91 10.82 -2.52 -17.54
CA SER A 91 12.00 -2.40 -16.67
C SER A 91 12.05 -3.40 -15.52
N VAL A 92 11.11 -4.34 -15.46
CA VAL A 92 11.03 -5.37 -14.41
C VAL A 92 12.31 -6.22 -14.31
N GLY A 93 13.03 -6.40 -15.43
CA GLY A 93 14.32 -7.09 -15.44
C GLY A 93 15.41 -6.35 -14.66
N TYR A 94 15.38 -5.01 -14.64
CA TYR A 94 16.30 -4.19 -13.85
C TYR A 94 15.99 -4.23 -12.36
N PHE A 95 14.74 -4.54 -12.00
CA PHE A 95 14.33 -4.57 -10.59
C PHE A 95 15.12 -5.59 -9.77
N PHE A 96 15.44 -6.73 -10.36
CA PHE A 96 16.29 -7.76 -9.75
C PHE A 96 17.77 -7.63 -10.15
N GLY A 97 18.21 -6.46 -10.62
CA GLY A 97 19.60 -6.20 -11.02
C GLY A 97 20.63 -6.40 -9.91
N ASP A 98 20.20 -6.23 -8.66
CA ASP A 98 21.04 -6.45 -7.47
C ASP A 98 21.14 -7.92 -7.04
N CYS A 99 20.39 -8.82 -7.70
CA CYS A 99 20.46 -10.25 -7.43
C CYS A 99 21.77 -10.84 -7.97
N LEU A 100 22.55 -11.51 -7.10
CA LEU A 100 23.85 -12.10 -7.46
C LEU A 100 23.74 -13.16 -8.57
N SER A 101 22.61 -13.86 -8.64
CA SER A 101 22.37 -14.92 -9.62
C SER A 101 21.47 -14.44 -10.75
N LYS A 102 22.07 -14.23 -11.94
CA LYS A 102 21.33 -13.80 -13.14
C LYS A 102 20.17 -14.75 -13.51
N ARG A 103 20.35 -16.05 -13.33
CA ARG A 103 19.29 -17.04 -13.61
C ARG A 103 18.09 -16.83 -12.69
N ILE A 104 18.35 -16.64 -11.39
CA ILE A 104 17.31 -16.42 -10.37
C ILE A 104 16.64 -15.06 -10.60
N ALA A 105 17.41 -14.03 -10.95
CA ALA A 105 16.90 -12.72 -11.30
C ALA A 105 15.89 -12.76 -12.46
N ILE A 106 16.19 -13.51 -13.52
CA ILE A 106 15.29 -13.68 -14.68
C ILE A 106 13.99 -14.37 -14.28
N GLU A 107 14.06 -15.41 -13.44
CA GLU A 107 12.89 -16.15 -12.97
C GLU A 107 11.99 -15.28 -12.06
N ALA A 108 12.60 -14.53 -11.15
CA ALA A 108 11.92 -13.59 -10.28
C ALA A 108 11.27 -12.44 -11.07
N ALA A 109 11.99 -11.88 -12.05
CA ALA A 109 11.49 -10.84 -12.95
C ALA A 109 10.31 -11.33 -13.79
N THR A 110 10.39 -12.56 -14.33
CA THR A 110 9.31 -13.18 -15.10
C THR A 110 8.05 -13.35 -14.24
N THR A 111 8.21 -13.80 -13.00
CA THR A 111 7.11 -13.95 -12.03
C THR A 111 6.48 -12.60 -11.69
N LEU A 112 7.30 -11.57 -11.42
CA LEU A 112 6.81 -10.22 -11.14
C LEU A 112 6.08 -9.62 -12.35
N HIS A 113 6.63 -9.81 -13.55
CA HIS A 113 6.03 -9.33 -14.80
C HIS A 113 4.63 -9.92 -15.00
N GLY A 114 4.50 -11.25 -14.92
CA GLY A 114 3.20 -11.91 -15.07
C GLY A 114 2.19 -11.45 -14.01
N TRP A 115 2.65 -11.24 -12.77
CA TRP A 115 1.79 -10.67 -11.73
C TRP A 115 1.34 -9.25 -12.07
N MET A 116 2.24 -8.38 -12.56
CA MET A 116 1.92 -7.01 -12.94
C MET A 116 0.90 -6.97 -14.09
N GLU A 117 1.13 -7.75 -15.15
CA GLU A 117 0.21 -7.84 -16.30
C GLU A 117 -1.18 -8.37 -15.91
N GLU A 118 -1.24 -9.31 -14.98
CA GLU A 118 -2.51 -9.88 -14.55
C GLU A 118 -3.30 -8.91 -13.65
N HIS A 119 -2.63 -8.24 -12.70
CA HIS A 119 -3.30 -7.57 -11.58
C HIS A 119 -3.45 -6.07 -11.77
N ILE A 120 -2.41 -5.39 -12.28
CA ILE A 120 -2.42 -3.92 -12.39
C ILE A 120 -3.54 -3.42 -13.31
N PRO A 121 -3.79 -3.97 -14.52
CA PRO A 121 -4.87 -3.48 -15.38
C PRO A 121 -6.27 -3.73 -14.81
N LYS A 122 -6.44 -4.76 -13.96
CA LYS A 122 -7.72 -5.02 -13.29
C LYS A 122 -7.96 -3.98 -12.20
N LEU A 123 -6.96 -3.73 -11.35
CA LEU A 123 -7.05 -2.72 -10.30
C LEU A 123 -7.21 -1.32 -10.86
N ASP A 124 -6.50 -0.99 -11.94
CA ASP A 124 -6.56 0.32 -12.57
C ASP A 124 -7.98 0.64 -13.07
N ARG A 125 -8.66 -0.37 -13.66
CA ARG A 125 -10.07 -0.27 -14.07
C ARG A 125 -11.01 -0.13 -12.88
N GLU A 126 -10.75 -0.82 -11.78
CA GLU A 126 -11.57 -0.68 -10.57
C GLU A 126 -11.41 0.70 -9.93
N ILE A 127 -10.19 1.23 -9.90
CA ILE A 127 -9.93 2.60 -9.43
C ILE A 127 -10.63 3.61 -10.35
N GLU A 128 -10.56 3.44 -11.67
CA GLU A 128 -11.26 4.33 -12.61
C GLU A 128 -12.79 4.23 -12.50
N ARG A 129 -13.32 3.03 -12.25
CA ARG A 129 -14.76 2.81 -12.07
C ARG A 129 -15.28 3.44 -10.79
N VAL A 130 -14.50 3.35 -9.71
CA VAL A 130 -14.87 3.93 -8.41
C VAL A 130 -14.57 5.42 -8.38
N ASP A 131 -13.47 5.87 -9.00
CA ASP A 131 -13.01 7.25 -9.02
C ASP A 131 -13.07 7.92 -7.63
N PRO A 132 -12.29 7.43 -6.65
CA PRO A 132 -12.32 7.98 -5.31
C PRO A 132 -11.73 9.40 -5.31
N THR A 133 -12.41 10.32 -4.64
CA THR A 133 -11.83 11.63 -4.28
C THR A 133 -10.67 11.46 -3.29
N ASP A 134 -9.80 12.45 -3.17
CA ASP A 134 -8.69 12.42 -2.21
C ASP A 134 -9.18 12.16 -0.76
N GLU A 135 -10.28 12.80 -0.36
CA GLU A 135 -10.89 12.59 0.96
C GLU A 135 -11.37 11.14 1.16
N GLU A 136 -12.00 10.55 0.14
CA GLU A 136 -12.44 9.14 0.19
C GLU A 136 -11.25 8.19 0.22
N TYR A 137 -10.18 8.50 -0.53
CA TYR A 137 -8.94 7.75 -0.51
C TYR A 137 -8.29 7.78 0.87
N PHE A 138 -8.19 8.95 1.51
CA PHE A 138 -7.67 9.06 2.87
C PHE A 138 -8.56 8.35 3.90
N ALA A 139 -9.88 8.40 3.75
CA ALA A 139 -10.77 7.65 4.61
C ALA A 139 -10.57 6.13 4.47
N MET A 140 -10.40 5.62 3.23
CA MET A 140 -10.04 4.21 3.00
C MET A 140 -8.70 3.86 3.65
N LEU A 141 -7.69 4.73 3.54
CA LEU A 141 -6.39 4.52 4.18
C LEU A 141 -6.49 4.48 5.72
N GLY A 142 -7.27 5.37 6.33
CA GLY A 142 -7.53 5.38 7.77
C GLY A 142 -8.27 4.12 8.22
N LEU A 143 -9.32 3.71 7.50
CA LEU A 143 -10.03 2.46 7.79
C LEU A 143 -9.10 1.25 7.67
N ALA A 144 -8.21 1.27 6.69
CA ALA A 144 -7.27 0.19 6.48
C ALA A 144 -6.20 0.09 7.56
N LEU A 145 -5.70 1.22 8.06
CA LEU A 145 -4.80 1.28 9.22
C LEU A 145 -5.45 0.60 10.43
N TRP A 146 -6.68 0.99 10.75
CA TRP A 146 -7.40 0.50 11.93
C TRP A 146 -8.12 -0.84 11.74
N SER A 147 -7.84 -1.57 10.66
CA SER A 147 -8.41 -2.91 10.44
C SER A 147 -7.45 -3.98 10.95
N ILE A 148 -7.64 -4.37 12.21
CA ILE A 148 -6.73 -5.25 12.96
C ILE A 148 -7.47 -6.41 13.64
N GLU A 149 -8.71 -6.67 13.24
CA GLU A 149 -9.62 -7.58 13.96
C GLU A 149 -9.13 -9.03 13.97
N ASN A 150 -8.22 -9.37 13.06
CA ASN A 150 -7.64 -10.71 12.92
C ASN A 150 -6.22 -10.80 13.49
N LEU A 151 -5.76 -9.78 14.21
CA LEU A 151 -4.43 -9.74 14.82
C LEU A 151 -4.51 -10.03 16.32
N ASP A 152 -3.43 -10.57 16.87
CA ASP A 152 -3.24 -10.72 18.31
C ASP A 152 -2.85 -9.35 18.91
N ALA A 153 -3.86 -8.49 19.07
CA ALA A 153 -3.73 -7.10 19.50
C ALA A 153 -4.22 -6.92 20.95
N SER A 154 -3.66 -5.94 21.67
CA SER A 154 -4.14 -5.62 23.01
C SER A 154 -5.58 -5.08 23.00
N ASP A 155 -6.31 -5.25 24.10
CA ASP A 155 -7.66 -4.70 24.27
C ASP A 155 -7.70 -3.17 24.08
N GLN A 156 -6.63 -2.49 24.49
CA GLN A 156 -6.47 -1.05 24.29
C GLN A 156 -6.41 -0.71 22.81
N LEU A 157 -5.60 -1.44 22.03
CA LEU A 157 -5.47 -1.24 20.60
C LEU A 157 -6.79 -1.61 19.87
N LEU A 158 -7.45 -2.71 20.22
CA LEU A 158 -8.74 -3.11 19.64
C LEU A 158 -9.83 -2.06 19.89
N THR A 159 -9.91 -1.53 21.11
CA THR A 159 -10.87 -0.48 21.48
C THR A 159 -10.60 0.79 20.67
N LEU A 160 -9.33 1.19 20.56
CA LEU A 160 -8.92 2.38 19.81
C LEU A 160 -9.24 2.24 18.31
N ALA A 161 -8.89 1.09 17.73
CA ALA A 161 -9.15 0.78 16.33
C ALA A 161 -10.66 0.74 16.02
N SER A 162 -11.47 0.17 16.90
CA SER A 162 -12.92 0.18 16.76
C SER A 162 -13.46 1.62 16.76
N ARG A 163 -13.00 2.46 17.69
CA ARG A 163 -13.44 3.85 17.80
C ARG A 163 -13.15 4.64 16.53
N TYR A 164 -11.91 4.63 16.04
CA TYR A 164 -11.58 5.38 14.83
C TYR A 164 -12.28 4.87 13.58
N ARG A 165 -12.48 3.56 13.44
CA ARG A 165 -13.29 3.03 12.32
C ARG A 165 -14.73 3.53 12.39
N THR A 166 -15.33 3.55 13.58
CA THR A 166 -16.68 4.10 13.78
C THR A 166 -16.74 5.58 13.45
N GLU A 167 -15.77 6.38 13.89
CA GLU A 167 -15.70 7.81 13.61
C GLU A 167 -15.57 8.10 12.11
N ILE A 168 -14.61 7.45 11.42
CA ILE A 168 -14.42 7.62 9.97
C ILE A 168 -15.69 7.22 9.19
N MET A 169 -16.31 6.10 9.55
CA MET A 169 -17.55 5.65 8.89
C MET A 169 -18.74 6.58 9.16
N ALA A 170 -18.84 7.12 10.38
CA ALA A 170 -19.89 8.06 10.75
C ALA A 170 -19.75 9.39 9.99
N GLU A 171 -18.53 9.91 9.87
CA GLU A 171 -18.23 11.12 9.10
C GLU A 171 -18.53 10.95 7.61
N LEU A 172 -18.09 9.84 7.00
CA LEU A 172 -18.43 9.52 5.61
C LEU A 172 -19.95 9.43 5.40
N THR A 173 -20.63 8.72 6.29
CA THR A 173 -22.09 8.54 6.24
C THR A 173 -22.81 9.89 6.34
N GLU A 174 -22.40 10.73 7.27
CA GLU A 174 -22.99 12.06 7.48
C GLU A 174 -22.73 12.98 6.29
N LYS A 175 -21.51 12.98 5.74
CA LYS A 175 -21.16 13.71 4.53
C LYS A 175 -22.10 13.32 3.39
N TYR A 176 -22.23 12.03 3.09
CA TYR A 176 -23.06 11.59 1.97
C TYR A 176 -24.55 11.82 2.20
N ARG A 177 -25.03 11.65 3.43
CA ARG A 177 -26.41 11.99 3.80
C ARG A 177 -26.74 13.44 3.44
N ARG A 178 -25.80 14.36 3.62
CA ARG A 178 -25.95 15.79 3.30
C ARG A 178 -25.78 16.12 1.81
N THR A 179 -24.97 15.36 1.07
CA THR A 179 -24.59 15.71 -0.32
C THR A 179 -25.35 14.93 -1.38
N ILE A 180 -25.45 13.61 -1.24
CA ILE A 180 -26.01 12.69 -2.25
C ILE A 180 -27.19 11.86 -1.74
N GLY A 181 -27.52 11.96 -0.44
CA GLY A 181 -28.61 11.22 0.20
C GLY A 181 -28.18 9.89 0.81
N VAL A 182 -29.08 9.27 1.59
CA VAL A 182 -28.79 8.07 2.40
C VAL A 182 -28.50 6.85 1.54
N GLU A 183 -29.37 6.54 0.56
CA GLU A 183 -29.25 5.33 -0.26
C GLU A 183 -28.00 5.38 -1.14
N GLN A 184 -27.79 6.49 -1.86
CA GLN A 184 -26.65 6.69 -2.75
C GLN A 184 -25.36 6.82 -1.94
N GLY A 185 -25.43 7.39 -0.73
CA GLY A 185 -24.34 7.38 0.24
C GLY A 185 -23.93 5.97 0.65
N ALA A 186 -24.89 5.11 0.99
CA ALA A 186 -24.61 3.72 1.34
C ALA A 186 -23.98 2.94 0.16
N ILE A 187 -24.50 3.15 -1.06
CA ILE A 187 -23.91 2.57 -2.28
C ILE A 187 -22.47 3.04 -2.47
N ARG A 188 -22.21 4.36 -2.30
CA ARG A 188 -20.87 4.93 -2.45
C ARG A 188 -19.88 4.35 -1.45
N ILE A 189 -20.28 4.25 -0.17
CA ILE A 189 -19.47 3.59 0.88
C ILE A 189 -19.18 2.14 0.49
N GLY A 190 -20.18 1.40 0.02
CA GLY A 190 -20.00 0.02 -0.46
C GLY A 190 -18.97 -0.08 -1.58
N MET A 191 -19.00 0.82 -2.56
CA MET A 191 -18.01 0.88 -3.64
C MET A 191 -16.58 1.12 -3.11
N LEU A 192 -16.42 2.06 -2.17
CA LEU A 192 -15.12 2.33 -1.53
C LEU A 192 -14.62 1.11 -0.76
N MET A 193 -15.49 0.42 -0.02
CA MET A 193 -15.10 -0.77 0.74
C MET A 193 -14.68 -1.91 -0.19
N CYS A 194 -15.38 -2.10 -1.32
CA CYS A 194 -14.98 -3.07 -2.33
C CYS A 194 -13.61 -2.74 -2.93
N LEU A 195 -13.34 -1.47 -3.27
CA LEU A 195 -12.03 -1.05 -3.77
C LEU A 195 -10.93 -1.30 -2.74
N LEU A 196 -11.18 -1.02 -1.46
CA LEU A 196 -10.24 -1.31 -0.39
C LEU A 196 -9.93 -2.82 -0.28
N GLN A 197 -10.92 -3.69 -0.45
CA GLN A 197 -10.67 -5.13 -0.48
C GLN A 197 -9.84 -5.56 -1.70
N GLU A 198 -10.04 -4.94 -2.86
CA GLU A 198 -9.20 -5.21 -4.03
C GLU A 198 -7.74 -4.82 -3.81
N PHE A 199 -7.49 -3.68 -3.16
CA PHE A 199 -6.13 -3.32 -2.75
C PHE A 199 -5.51 -4.38 -1.81
N ARG A 200 -6.26 -4.84 -0.80
CA ARG A 200 -5.79 -5.89 0.10
C ARG A 200 -5.48 -7.19 -0.63
N ARG A 201 -6.37 -7.63 -1.52
CA ARG A 201 -6.21 -8.85 -2.30
C ARG A 201 -4.91 -8.83 -3.11
N ILE A 202 -4.62 -7.71 -3.77
CA ILE A 202 -3.41 -7.54 -4.60
C ILE A 202 -2.15 -7.52 -3.73
N VAL A 203 -2.20 -6.88 -2.57
CA VAL A 203 -1.07 -6.90 -1.63
C VAL A 203 -0.83 -8.30 -1.09
N MET A 204 -1.87 -9.09 -0.81
CA MET A 204 -1.73 -10.48 -0.38
C MET A 204 -1.08 -11.37 -1.45
N THR A 205 -1.44 -11.21 -2.72
CA THR A 205 -0.79 -11.96 -3.81
C THR A 205 0.67 -11.51 -4.00
N LEU A 206 0.96 -10.22 -3.89
CA LEU A 206 2.34 -9.71 -3.92
C LEU A 206 3.19 -10.22 -2.75
N GLN A 207 2.62 -10.32 -1.55
CA GLN A 207 3.29 -10.89 -0.39
C GLN A 207 3.69 -12.36 -0.62
N SER A 208 2.84 -13.11 -1.32
CA SER A 208 3.13 -14.50 -1.69
C SER A 208 4.31 -14.56 -2.66
N ASN A 209 4.38 -13.64 -3.63
CA ASN A 209 5.53 -13.50 -4.53
C ASN A 209 6.81 -13.13 -3.78
N HIS A 210 6.76 -12.20 -2.83
CA HIS A 210 7.92 -11.85 -1.99
C HIS A 210 8.45 -13.04 -1.20
N ALA A 211 7.57 -13.91 -0.69
CA ALA A 211 7.98 -15.14 -0.04
C ALA A 211 8.70 -16.10 -1.02
N ILE A 212 8.21 -16.21 -2.26
CA ILE A 212 8.87 -16.99 -3.32
C ILE A 212 10.26 -16.42 -3.62
N TYR A 213 10.39 -15.11 -3.80
CA TYR A 213 11.67 -14.45 -4.07
C TYR A 213 12.69 -14.74 -2.97
N ARG A 214 12.26 -14.75 -1.71
CA ARG A 214 13.11 -15.16 -0.58
C ARG A 214 13.56 -16.62 -0.72
N MET A 215 12.62 -17.54 -0.95
CA MET A 215 12.90 -18.98 -1.00
C MET A 215 13.87 -19.35 -2.12
N ILE A 216 13.80 -18.67 -3.26
CA ILE A 216 14.70 -18.90 -4.41
C ILE A 216 16.01 -18.12 -4.30
N GLY A 217 16.22 -17.33 -3.23
CA GLY A 217 17.44 -16.53 -3.05
C GLY A 217 17.56 -15.34 -4.00
N ALA A 218 16.44 -14.81 -4.50
CA ALA A 218 16.43 -13.61 -5.35
C ALA A 218 16.71 -12.32 -4.55
N VAL A 219 16.47 -12.36 -3.25
CA VAL A 219 16.52 -11.21 -2.33
C VAL A 219 17.10 -11.64 -0.99
N GLU A 220 17.60 -10.69 -0.20
CA GLU A 220 18.20 -10.97 1.10
C GLU A 220 17.20 -11.54 2.11
N GLU A 221 17.65 -12.45 2.97
CA GLU A 221 16.80 -13.09 4.00
C GLU A 221 16.20 -12.07 4.98
N ASN A 222 16.92 -11.00 5.27
CA ASN A 222 16.55 -9.95 6.23
C ASN A 222 15.86 -8.74 5.58
N SER A 223 15.38 -8.87 4.34
CA SER A 223 14.70 -7.79 3.64
C SER A 223 13.45 -7.32 4.41
N ILE A 224 13.39 -6.01 4.66
CA ILE A 224 12.27 -5.35 5.32
C ILE A 224 11.00 -5.38 4.45
N THR A 225 11.17 -5.45 3.13
CA THR A 225 10.06 -5.61 2.18
C THR A 225 9.36 -6.97 2.33
N ILE A 226 10.07 -7.98 2.80
CA ILE A 226 9.50 -9.30 3.07
C ILE A 226 8.88 -9.31 4.46
N GLN A 227 9.65 -8.94 5.48
CA GLN A 227 9.21 -8.96 6.86
C GLN A 227 9.84 -7.82 7.65
N LEU A 228 8.97 -6.99 8.23
CA LEU A 228 9.40 -5.98 9.18
C LEU A 228 9.93 -6.65 10.46
N PRO A 229 11.01 -6.14 11.06
CA PRO A 229 11.64 -6.78 12.20
C PRO A 229 10.68 -6.85 13.40
N VAL A 230 10.72 -7.98 14.11
CA VAL A 230 10.16 -8.12 15.45
C VAL A 230 11.15 -7.46 16.41
N LYS A 231 10.86 -6.22 16.81
CA LYS A 231 11.52 -5.60 17.97
C LYS A 231 10.77 -6.00 19.22
#